data_AF-A0A350I7G0-F1
#
_entry.id   AF-A0A350I7G0-F1
#
_cell.length_a   1.000
_cell.length_b   1.000
_cell.length_c   1.000
_cell.angle_alpha   90.00
_cell.angle_beta   90.00
_cell.angle_gamma   90.00
#
_symmetry.space_group_name_H-M   'P 1'
#
loop_
_entity.id
_entity.type
_entity.pdbx_description
1 polymer ?
#
loop_
_entity_poly.entity_id
_entity_poly.type
_entity_poly.pdbx_seq_one_letter_code
_entity_poly.pdbx_strand_id
1 'polypeptide(L)'
;MSKCSCISENKFKFLLDYKDGDLIFTDYSEWVTAKHNTAQDIYTVSIVNEENGATSVLQANIGLSAGVPLLSLTNDVECDSDGIYTFSTEVCGVKYSRTEAILSSAQCAFEKVLIDNGIEDGDVKDIWLQMELVKASSKRGLIEQASEHYKVLVSMFKRLNCSC
;
A
#
# COMPACT_ATOMS: atom_id res chain seq x y z
N MET A 1 -0.78 -21.08 29.05
CA MET A 1 -0.25 -19.77 28.63
C MET A 1 -0.83 -19.47 27.26
N SER A 2 -1.40 -18.29 27.04
CA SER A 2 -1.88 -17.89 25.72
C SER A 2 -0.75 -17.25 24.92
N LYS A 3 -0.70 -17.49 23.61
CA LYS A 3 0.12 -16.70 22.67
C LYS A 3 -0.54 -15.33 22.52
N CYS A 4 0.11 -14.28 23.01
CA CYS A 4 -0.46 -12.94 22.98
C CYS A 4 0.65 -11.89 23.09
N SER A 5 0.86 -11.17 21.99
CA SER A 5 1.74 -10.01 21.89
C SER A 5 0.92 -8.82 21.39
N CYS A 6 1.17 -7.64 21.93
CA CYS A 6 0.46 -6.41 21.59
C CYS A 6 1.44 -5.42 20.95
N ILE A 7 0.93 -4.56 20.06
CA ILE A 7 1.70 -3.44 19.52
C ILE A 7 1.76 -2.32 20.57
N SER A 8 2.97 -1.88 20.90
CA SER A 8 3.24 -0.76 21.81
C SER A 8 2.73 0.56 21.21
N GLU A 9 1.96 1.31 22.00
CA GLU A 9 1.66 2.75 21.82
C GLU A 9 1.51 3.26 20.37
N ASN A 10 0.45 2.87 19.66
CA ASN A 10 0.14 3.37 18.30
C ASN A 10 1.28 3.20 17.25
N LYS A 11 2.25 2.32 17.49
CA LYS A 11 3.36 2.07 16.56
C LYS A 11 3.05 0.94 15.59
N PHE A 12 1.86 0.91 14.98
CA PHE A 12 1.64 0.03 13.83
C PHE A 12 2.44 0.57 12.65
N LYS A 13 3.62 0.01 12.46
CA LYS A 13 4.64 0.50 11.55
C LYS A 13 5.03 -0.64 10.64
N PHE A 14 4.98 -0.37 9.36
CA PHE A 14 5.42 -1.31 8.34
C PHE A 14 6.01 -0.53 7.17
N LEU A 15 6.77 -1.27 6.37
CA LEU A 15 7.25 -0.86 5.06
C LEU A 15 6.58 -1.74 4.01
N LEU A 16 6.24 -1.13 2.89
CA LEU A 16 5.82 -1.83 1.68
C LEU A 16 6.95 -1.71 0.66
N ASP A 17 7.31 -2.83 0.06
CA ASP A 17 8.21 -2.89 -1.08
C ASP A 17 7.56 -3.73 -2.20
N TYR A 18 8.04 -3.57 -3.42
CA TYR A 18 7.49 -4.22 -4.61
C TYR A 18 8.57 -4.97 -5.34
N LYS A 19 8.35 -6.27 -5.54
CA LYS A 19 9.33 -7.09 -6.23
C LYS A 19 8.66 -8.22 -6.97
N ASP A 20 8.99 -8.38 -8.25
CA ASP A 20 8.58 -9.51 -9.09
C ASP A 20 7.06 -9.78 -9.11
N GLY A 21 6.24 -8.73 -8.99
CA GLY A 21 4.76 -8.82 -8.97
C GLY A 21 4.16 -9.09 -7.58
N ASP A 22 4.99 -9.13 -6.54
CA ASP A 22 4.57 -9.27 -5.15
C ASP A 22 4.70 -7.96 -4.38
N LEU A 23 3.73 -7.73 -3.49
CA LEU A 23 3.83 -6.75 -2.40
C LEU A 23 4.56 -7.41 -1.23
N ILE A 24 5.69 -6.84 -0.83
CA ILE A 24 6.45 -7.27 0.34
C ILE A 24 6.08 -6.37 1.51
N PHE A 25 5.29 -6.91 2.43
CA PHE A 25 4.95 -6.26 3.68
C PHE A 25 6.01 -6.61 4.73
N THR A 26 6.70 -5.61 5.28
CA THR A 26 7.67 -5.81 6.38
C THR A 26 7.20 -5.13 7.63
N ASP A 27 6.98 -5.91 8.68
CA ASP A 27 6.57 -5.40 9.98
C ASP A 27 7.75 -4.74 10.72
N TYR A 28 7.56 -3.49 11.13
CA TYR A 28 8.47 -2.70 11.96
C TYR A 28 7.78 -2.21 13.24
N SER A 29 6.65 -2.81 13.59
CA SER A 29 5.91 -2.46 14.79
C SER A 29 6.70 -2.90 16.02
N GLU A 30 6.53 -2.16 17.12
CA GLU A 30 7.14 -2.54 18.40
C GLU A 30 6.20 -3.46 19.16
N TRP A 31 6.60 -4.71 19.39
CA TRP A 31 5.75 -5.71 20.02
C TRP A 31 6.14 -5.98 21.46
N VAL A 32 5.15 -6.07 22.34
CA VAL A 32 5.31 -6.34 23.77
C VAL A 32 4.50 -7.58 24.13
N THR A 33 5.14 -8.50 24.86
CA THR A 33 4.50 -9.70 25.37
C THR A 33 4.42 -9.61 26.89
N ALA A 34 3.23 -9.83 27.46
CA ALA A 34 3.06 -9.82 28.91
C ALA A 34 3.84 -10.97 29.57
N LYS A 35 4.34 -10.76 30.80
CA LYS A 35 5.23 -11.69 31.52
C LYS A 35 4.73 -13.14 31.63
N HIS A 36 3.42 -13.36 31.59
CA HIS A 36 2.79 -14.68 31.73
C HIS A 36 2.27 -15.26 30.40
N ASN A 37 2.51 -14.57 29.29
CA ASN A 37 2.13 -15.00 27.94
C ASN A 37 3.35 -15.49 27.18
N THR A 38 3.10 -16.35 26.20
CA THR A 38 4.12 -16.69 25.19
C THR A 38 4.03 -15.68 24.06
N ALA A 39 5.18 -15.34 23.46
CA ALA A 39 5.22 -14.46 22.31
C ALA A 39 4.38 -15.05 21.17
N GLN A 40 3.64 -14.18 20.49
CA GLN A 40 3.00 -14.47 19.22
C GLN A 40 4.05 -14.35 18.12
N ASP A 41 3.90 -15.14 17.06
CA ASP A 41 4.85 -15.15 15.94
C ASP A 41 4.21 -14.57 14.66
N ILE A 42 2.90 -14.75 14.52
CA ILE A 42 2.10 -14.36 13.35
C ILE A 42 0.88 -13.55 13.76
N TYR A 43 0.45 -12.61 12.94
CA TYR A 43 -0.78 -11.85 13.12
C TYR A 43 -1.45 -11.57 11.78
N THR A 44 -2.74 -11.25 11.82
CA THR A 44 -3.55 -11.03 10.62
C THR A 44 -3.60 -9.54 10.30
N VAL A 45 -3.32 -9.21 9.03
CA VAL A 45 -3.51 -7.87 8.47
C VAL A 45 -4.62 -7.95 7.42
N SER A 46 -5.69 -7.19 7.64
CA SER A 46 -6.75 -6.98 6.66
C SER A 46 -6.36 -5.83 5.74
N ILE A 47 -6.47 -6.05 4.44
CA ILE A 47 -6.13 -5.09 3.39
C ILE A 47 -7.41 -4.76 2.64
N VAL A 48 -7.70 -3.48 2.44
CA VAL A 48 -8.85 -3.01 1.67
C VAL A 48 -8.34 -2.08 0.58
N ASN A 49 -8.71 -2.34 -0.67
CA ASN A 49 -8.55 -1.39 -1.77
C ASN A 49 -9.73 -0.40 -1.72
N GLU A 50 -9.44 0.87 -1.46
CA GLU A 50 -10.44 1.93 -1.29
C GLU A 50 -11.13 2.33 -2.60
N GLU A 51 -10.54 1.99 -3.76
CA GLU A 51 -11.11 2.35 -5.06
C GLU A 51 -12.22 1.39 -5.50
N ASN A 52 -12.11 0.10 -5.18
CA ASN A 52 -13.03 -0.95 -5.64
C ASN A 52 -13.64 -1.80 -4.50
N GLY A 53 -13.23 -1.57 -3.26
CA GLY A 53 -13.69 -2.32 -2.09
C GLY A 53 -13.19 -3.76 -2.00
N ALA A 54 -12.23 -4.16 -2.86
CA ALA A 54 -11.60 -5.47 -2.77
C ALA A 54 -10.93 -5.64 -1.41
N THR A 55 -11.08 -6.82 -0.82
CA THR A 55 -10.50 -7.13 0.48
C THR A 55 -9.61 -8.33 0.38
N SER A 56 -8.46 -8.27 1.05
CA SER A 56 -7.51 -9.37 1.14
C SER A 56 -7.01 -9.50 2.57
N VAL A 57 -6.46 -10.66 2.89
CA VAL A 57 -5.96 -10.96 4.23
C VAL A 57 -4.55 -11.50 4.12
N LEU A 58 -3.64 -10.87 4.85
CA LEU A 58 -2.24 -11.26 4.96
C LEU A 58 -1.97 -11.85 6.34
N GLN A 59 -1.31 -13.01 6.38
CA GLN A 59 -0.69 -13.51 7.61
C GLN A 59 0.75 -12.99 7.69
N ALA A 60 0.95 -11.95 8.48
CA ALA A 60 2.25 -11.32 8.68
C ALA A 60 3.00 -11.98 9.84
N ASN A 61 4.31 -12.11 9.71
CA ASN A 61 5.19 -12.53 10.79
C ASN A 61 5.69 -11.29 11.54
N ILE A 62 5.70 -11.36 12.88
CA ILE A 62 6.15 -10.24 13.72
C ILE A 62 7.63 -9.93 13.45
N GLY A 63 7.92 -8.68 13.09
CA GLY A 63 9.29 -8.20 12.81
C GLY A 63 9.94 -8.79 11.55
N LEU A 64 9.17 -9.46 10.68
CA LEU A 64 9.65 -10.09 9.45
C LEU A 64 8.84 -9.64 8.24
N SER A 65 9.35 -9.98 7.05
CA SER A 65 8.66 -9.74 5.79
C SER A 65 7.69 -10.87 5.44
N ALA A 66 6.57 -10.52 4.81
CA ALA A 66 5.60 -11.42 4.21
C ALA A 66 5.29 -10.93 2.78
N GLY A 67 5.34 -11.85 1.82
CA GLY A 67 4.96 -11.56 0.44
C GLY A 67 3.48 -11.82 0.21
N VAL A 68 2.84 -10.94 -0.55
CA VAL A 68 1.46 -11.09 -1.01
C VAL A 68 1.44 -10.86 -2.51
N PRO A 69 0.94 -11.82 -3.31
CA PRO A 69 0.76 -11.60 -4.73
C PRO A 69 -0.13 -10.40 -4.96
N LEU A 70 0.33 -9.45 -5.76
CA LEU A 70 -0.35 -8.16 -5.92
C LEU A 70 -1.74 -8.32 -6.56
N LEU A 71 -1.88 -9.30 -7.46
CA LEU A 71 -3.16 -9.74 -8.04
C LEU A 71 -4.17 -10.24 -7.00
N SER A 72 -3.74 -10.63 -5.80
CA SER A 72 -4.66 -11.01 -4.72
C SER A 72 -5.25 -9.81 -3.98
N LEU A 73 -4.78 -8.59 -4.29
CA LEU A 73 -5.27 -7.35 -3.72
C LEU A 73 -6.31 -6.65 -4.61
N THR A 74 -6.47 -7.12 -5.86
CA THR A 74 -7.47 -6.63 -6.80
C THR A 74 -8.49 -7.72 -7.13
N ASN A 75 -9.72 -7.30 -7.42
CA ASN A 75 -10.72 -8.19 -8.03
C ASN A 75 -10.59 -8.25 -9.55
N ASP A 76 -9.76 -7.39 -10.13
CA ASP A 76 -9.54 -7.31 -11.58
C ASP A 76 -8.36 -8.18 -12.01
N VAL A 77 -8.59 -8.93 -13.09
CA VAL A 77 -7.59 -9.73 -13.83
C VAL A 77 -6.69 -8.83 -14.68
N GLU A 78 -7.05 -7.54 -14.81
CA GLU A 78 -6.21 -6.55 -15.46
C GLU A 78 -5.05 -6.16 -14.54
N CYS A 79 -3.86 -6.03 -15.10
CA CYS A 79 -2.59 -5.76 -14.41
C CYS A 79 -2.52 -4.40 -13.68
N ASP A 80 -3.65 -3.78 -13.36
CA ASP A 80 -3.72 -2.52 -12.64
C ASP A 80 -4.01 -2.75 -11.15
N SER A 81 -2.92 -2.98 -10.42
CA SER A 81 -2.92 -3.05 -8.97
C SER A 81 -2.79 -1.70 -8.29
N ASP A 82 -2.79 -0.62 -9.04
CA ASP A 82 -2.65 0.69 -8.47
C ASP A 82 -3.92 1.12 -7.74
N GLY A 83 -3.73 1.87 -6.66
CA GLY A 83 -4.84 2.35 -5.85
C GLY A 83 -4.41 2.76 -4.46
N ILE A 84 -5.41 3.11 -3.66
CA ILE A 84 -5.23 3.45 -2.25
C ILE A 84 -5.66 2.27 -1.41
N TYR A 85 -4.78 1.83 -0.51
CA TYR A 85 -4.97 0.62 0.26
C TYR A 85 -4.91 0.92 1.75
N THR A 86 -5.90 0.44 2.50
CA THR A 86 -5.92 0.50 3.96
C THR A 86 -5.52 -0.84 4.54
N PHE A 87 -4.43 -0.85 5.31
CA PHE A 87 -3.94 -1.98 6.07
C PHE A 87 -4.40 -1.84 7.51
N SER A 88 -5.04 -2.86 8.05
CA SER A 88 -5.53 -2.84 9.42
C SER A 88 -5.31 -4.16 10.14
N THR A 89 -5.15 -4.09 11.46
CA THR A 89 -5.04 -5.27 12.32
C THR A 89 -5.70 -4.97 13.66
N GLU A 90 -6.23 -6.01 14.31
CA GLU A 90 -6.76 -5.91 15.66
C GLU A 90 -5.97 -6.86 16.56
N VAL A 91 -5.20 -6.31 17.48
CA VAL A 91 -4.40 -7.07 18.45
C VAL A 91 -4.66 -6.52 19.84
N CYS A 92 -4.88 -7.44 20.79
CA CYS A 92 -5.20 -7.08 22.18
C CYS A 92 -6.42 -6.15 22.34
N GLY A 93 -7.41 -6.25 21.44
CA GLY A 93 -8.62 -5.44 21.44
C GLY A 93 -8.43 -3.99 20.96
N VAL A 94 -7.25 -3.67 20.42
CA VAL A 94 -6.96 -2.37 19.82
C VAL A 94 -6.86 -2.54 18.31
N LYS A 95 -7.65 -1.75 17.58
CA LYS A 95 -7.61 -1.68 16.12
C LYS A 95 -6.57 -0.66 15.68
N TYR A 96 -5.65 -1.09 14.82
CA TYR A 96 -4.68 -0.24 14.16
C TYR A 96 -4.99 -0.20 12.67
N SER A 97 -4.77 0.95 12.05
CA SER A 97 -4.94 1.11 10.60
C SER A 97 -3.96 2.13 10.05
N ARG A 98 -3.48 1.88 8.83
CA ARG A 98 -2.67 2.83 8.06
C ARG A 98 -2.99 2.66 6.59
N THR A 99 -3.07 3.78 5.90
CA THR A 99 -3.36 3.84 4.47
C THR A 99 -2.07 4.14 3.70
N GLU A 100 -1.87 3.46 2.58
CA GLU A 100 -0.75 3.65 1.66
C GLU A 100 -1.24 3.61 0.23
N ALA A 101 -0.59 4.37 -0.66
CA ALA A 101 -0.81 4.26 -2.09
C ALA A 101 0.13 3.22 -2.68
N ILE A 102 -0.44 2.32 -3.49
CA ILE A 102 0.29 1.39 -4.35
C ILE A 102 0.18 1.96 -5.76
N LEU A 103 1.31 2.31 -6.37
CA LEU A 103 1.38 3.01 -7.67
C LEU A 103 2.39 2.34 -8.60
N SER A 104 2.44 1.02 -8.60
CA SER A 104 3.35 0.20 -9.41
C SER A 104 3.25 0.48 -10.92
N SER A 105 2.04 0.47 -11.47
CA SER A 105 1.79 0.63 -12.90
C SER A 105 1.99 2.08 -13.33
N ALA A 106 1.56 3.04 -12.52
CA ALA A 106 1.82 4.47 -12.67
C ALA A 106 3.32 4.80 -12.61
N GLN A 107 4.07 4.19 -11.70
CA GLN A 107 5.53 4.35 -11.63
C GLN A 107 6.21 3.82 -12.89
N CYS A 108 5.81 2.63 -13.36
CA CYS A 108 6.30 2.07 -14.61
C CYS A 108 5.96 2.96 -15.82
N ALA A 109 4.73 3.48 -15.89
CA ALA A 109 4.31 4.39 -16.94
C ALA A 109 5.08 5.71 -16.90
N PHE A 110 5.33 6.25 -15.71
CA PHE A 110 6.13 7.46 -15.53
C PHE A 110 7.59 7.26 -15.97
N GLU A 111 8.20 6.11 -15.66
CA GLU A 111 9.56 5.79 -16.10
C GLU A 111 9.66 5.70 -17.63
N LYS A 112 8.65 5.17 -18.30
CA LYS A 112 8.57 5.21 -19.77
C LYS A 112 8.49 6.64 -20.30
N VAL A 113 7.66 7.48 -19.68
CA VAL A 113 7.53 8.91 -20.02
C VAL A 113 8.87 9.64 -19.89
N LEU A 114 9.66 9.35 -18.85
CA LEU A 114 10.97 9.97 -18.65
C LEU A 114 12.00 9.62 -19.74
N ILE A 115 11.84 8.49 -20.41
CA ILE A 115 12.75 8.01 -21.47
C ILE A 115 12.25 8.48 -22.85
N ASP A 116 10.96 8.75 -22.99
CA ASP A 116 10.38 9.24 -24.25
C ASP A 116 10.67 10.73 -24.45
N ASN A 117 11.53 11.05 -25.41
CA ASN A 117 11.94 12.42 -25.73
C ASN A 117 10.83 13.26 -26.39
N GLY A 118 9.63 12.70 -26.60
CA GLY A 118 8.50 13.39 -27.24
C GLY A 118 7.54 14.12 -26.28
N ILE A 119 7.74 14.04 -24.97
CA ILE A 119 6.81 14.57 -23.97
C ILE A 119 7.32 15.92 -23.42
N GLU A 120 6.42 16.89 -23.25
CA GLU A 120 6.76 18.19 -22.70
C GLU A 120 7.16 18.09 -21.21
N ASP A 121 8.23 18.79 -20.81
CA ASP A 121 8.70 18.84 -19.41
C ASP A 121 7.60 19.20 -18.40
N GLY A 122 6.60 19.98 -18.83
CA GLY A 122 5.43 20.34 -18.02
C GLY A 122 4.57 19.13 -17.65
N ASP A 123 4.29 18.25 -18.61
CA ASP A 123 3.51 17.02 -18.38
C ASP A 123 4.25 16.08 -17.43
N VAL A 124 5.57 15.93 -17.59
CA VAL A 124 6.41 15.11 -16.70
C VAL A 124 6.31 15.60 -15.25
N LYS A 125 6.42 16.92 -15.05
CA LYS A 125 6.34 17.53 -13.73
C LYS A 125 4.95 17.36 -13.10
N ASP A 126 3.89 17.52 -13.89
CA ASP A 126 2.52 17.40 -13.40
C ASP A 126 2.19 15.97 -13.00
N ILE A 127 2.63 14.96 -13.76
CA ILE A 127 2.48 13.55 -13.42
C ILE A 127 3.19 13.24 -12.11
N TRP A 128 4.46 13.64 -11.98
CA TRP A 128 5.23 13.43 -10.75
C TRP A 128 4.54 14.08 -9.54
N LEU A 129 4.04 15.31 -9.71
CA LEU A 129 3.31 16.00 -8.65
C LEU A 129 2.06 15.23 -8.23
N GLN A 130 1.25 14.74 -9.18
CA GLN A 130 0.06 13.95 -8.85
C GLN A 130 0.43 12.65 -8.12
N MET A 131 1.47 11.93 -8.55
CA MET A 131 1.94 10.73 -7.86
C MET A 131 2.32 11.01 -6.40
N GLU A 132 3.06 12.09 -6.14
CA GLU A 132 3.46 12.46 -4.79
C GLU A 132 2.27 12.95 -3.95
N LEU A 133 1.29 13.63 -4.54
CA LEU A 133 0.05 14.01 -3.86
C LEU A 133 -0.77 12.79 -3.44
N VAL A 134 -0.89 11.76 -4.30
CA VAL A 134 -1.55 10.50 -3.93
C VAL A 134 -0.84 9.83 -2.75
N LYS A 135 0.49 9.71 -2.80
CA LYS A 135 1.30 9.13 -1.71
C LYS A 135 1.21 9.93 -0.41
N ALA A 136 1.25 11.25 -0.49
CA ALA A 136 1.19 12.11 0.69
C ALA A 136 -0.18 12.10 1.35
N SER A 137 -1.26 12.17 0.55
CA SER A 137 -2.64 12.15 1.04
C SER A 137 -3.00 10.80 1.66
N SER A 138 -2.62 9.69 1.02
CA SER A 138 -2.83 8.34 1.57
C SER A 138 -2.12 8.14 2.91
N LYS A 139 -0.84 8.53 3.03
CA LYS A 139 -0.08 8.45 4.31
C LYS A 139 -0.69 9.27 5.44
N ARG A 140 -1.46 10.31 5.12
CA ARG A 140 -2.19 11.14 6.09
C ARG A 140 -3.61 10.62 6.37
N GLY A 141 -4.04 9.54 5.74
CA GLY A 141 -5.40 8.99 5.85
C GLY A 141 -6.45 9.84 5.13
N LEU A 142 -6.05 10.74 4.22
CA LEU A 142 -6.96 11.58 3.43
C LEU A 142 -7.40 10.82 2.17
N ILE A 143 -8.20 9.77 2.35
CA ILE A 143 -8.55 8.81 1.29
C ILE A 143 -9.21 9.51 0.10
N GLU A 144 -10.25 10.32 0.34
CA GLU A 144 -10.98 11.02 -0.73
C GLU A 144 -10.05 11.89 -1.60
N GLN A 145 -9.17 12.68 -0.97
CA GLN A 145 -8.20 13.51 -1.69
C GLN A 145 -7.18 12.64 -2.46
N ALA A 146 -6.72 11.53 -1.88
CA ALA A 146 -5.83 10.61 -2.56
C ALA A 146 -6.50 10.00 -3.81
N SER A 147 -7.76 9.59 -3.70
CA SER A 147 -8.56 9.05 -4.81
C SER A 147 -8.79 10.08 -5.91
N GLU A 148 -9.04 11.35 -5.56
CA GLU A 148 -9.17 12.43 -6.54
C GLU A 148 -7.89 12.62 -7.35
N HIS A 149 -6.74 12.72 -6.66
CA HIS A 149 -5.43 12.83 -7.32
C HIS A 149 -5.11 11.58 -8.16
N TYR A 150 -5.50 10.40 -7.69
CA TYR A 150 -5.29 9.15 -8.42
C TYR A 150 -6.08 9.12 -9.72
N LYS A 151 -7.35 9.56 -9.71
CA LYS A 151 -8.16 9.70 -10.93
C LYS A 151 -7.57 10.67 -11.93
N VAL A 152 -7.03 11.80 -11.45
CA VAL A 152 -6.32 12.77 -12.31
C VAL A 152 -5.09 12.11 -12.93
N LEU A 153 -4.27 11.42 -12.13
CA LEU A 153 -3.08 10.71 -12.60
C LEU A 153 -3.40 9.67 -13.69
N VAL A 154 -4.42 8.82 -13.47
CA VAL A 154 -4.88 7.83 -14.46
C VAL A 154 -5.33 8.52 -15.76
N SER A 155 -6.02 9.66 -15.66
CA SER A 155 -6.45 10.42 -16.84
C SER A 155 -5.28 10.99 -17.65
N MET A 156 -4.19 11.41 -16.97
CA MET A 156 -2.98 11.90 -17.62
C MET A 156 -2.27 10.78 -18.39
N PHE A 157 -2.09 9.59 -17.80
CA PHE A 157 -1.48 8.46 -18.51
C PHE A 157 -2.30 7.97 -19.70
N LYS A 158 -3.64 7.97 -19.59
CA LYS A 158 -4.53 7.66 -20.72
C LYS A 158 -4.35 8.63 -21.88
N ARG A 159 -4.20 9.94 -21.61
CA ARG A 159 -3.94 10.96 -22.63
C ARG A 159 -2.62 10.73 -23.36
N LEU A 160 -1.60 10.25 -22.64
CA LEU A 160 -0.27 9.98 -23.17
C LEU A 160 -0.13 8.57 -23.79
N ASN A 161 -1.20 7.78 -23.86
CA ASN A 161 -1.17 6.37 -24.31
C ASN A 161 -0.08 5.52 -23.61
N CYS A 162 0.25 5.88 -22.37
CA CYS A 162 1.25 5.16 -21.59
C CYS A 162 0.55 4.05 -20.80
N SER A 163 0.85 2.79 -21.15
CA SER A 163 0.42 1.62 -20.38
C SER A 163 1.62 0.83 -19.86
N CYS A 164 1.45 0.34 -18.62
CA CYS A 164 2.05 -0.84 -18.05
C CYS A 164 0.85 -1.65 -17.49
#